data_AF-A0AAP2XWW6-F1
#
_entry.id   AF-A0AAP2XWW6-F1
#
_cell.length_a   1.000
_cell.length_b   1.000
_cell.length_c   1.000
_cell.angle_alpha   90.00
_cell.angle_beta   90.00
_cell.angle_gamma   90.00
#
_symmetry.space_group_name_H-M   'P 1'
#
loop_
_entity.id
_entity.type
_entity.pdbx_description
1 polymer ?
#
loop_
_entity_poly.entity_id
_entity_poly.type
_entity_poly.pdbx_seq_one_letter_code
_entity_poly.pdbx_strand_id
1 'polypeptide(L)'
;MELYIFCSDDRKARSVMSNQSIDCVSALASFYLAKNYLHMSKEYAQVFFDSWMALHRNQKCFQIYSESGYQLERVPGQDIFDMLYENKLDLQKDGFFKRK
;
A
#
# COMPACT_ATOMS: atom_id res chain seq x y z
N MET A 1 2.50 10.45 -17.89
CA MET A 1 3.44 9.56 -17.19
C MET A 1 3.44 10.01 -15.74
N GLU A 2 2.87 9.22 -14.84
CA GLU A 2 2.89 9.50 -13.40
C GLU A 2 4.19 8.93 -12.82
N LEU A 3 4.95 9.75 -12.09
CA LEU A 3 6.19 9.35 -11.42
C LEU A 3 5.88 9.07 -9.95
N TYR A 4 6.04 7.82 -9.55
CA TYR A 4 5.93 7.40 -8.15
C TYR A 4 7.31 7.17 -7.56
N ILE A 5 7.56 7.74 -6.38
CA ILE A 5 8.80 7.51 -5.64
C ILE A 5 8.47 6.68 -4.40
N PHE A 6 9.17 5.55 -4.26
CA PHE A 6 9.20 4.86 -2.98
C PHE A 6 10.08 5.66 -2.00
N CYS A 7 9.49 6.23 -0.95
CA CYS A 7 10.25 7.04 0.00
C CYS A 7 10.53 6.33 1.32
N SER A 8 9.54 5.63 1.87
CA SER A 8 9.65 4.90 3.14
C SER A 8 8.34 4.18 3.44
N ASP A 9 8.38 3.10 4.23
CA ASP A 9 7.20 2.53 4.87
C ASP A 9 6.77 3.29 6.15
N ASP A 10 7.60 4.21 6.64
CA ASP A 10 7.25 5.11 7.75
C ASP A 10 6.28 6.22 7.32
N ARG A 11 5.15 6.32 8.02
CA ARG A 11 4.11 7.33 7.74
C ARG A 11 4.60 8.76 7.90
N LYS A 12 5.35 9.06 8.97
CA LYS A 12 5.80 10.42 9.25
C LYS A 12 6.79 10.86 8.18
N ALA A 13 7.67 9.97 7.75
CA ALA A 13 8.59 10.22 6.64
C ALA A 13 7.82 10.53 5.35
N ARG A 14 6.76 9.77 5.03
CA ARG A 14 5.93 10.04 3.84
C ARG A 14 5.07 11.29 3.95
N SER A 15 4.51 11.60 5.12
CA SER A 15 3.65 12.78 5.30
C SER A 15 4.38 14.11 5.11
N VAL A 16 5.70 14.13 5.31
CA VAL A 16 6.50 15.32 4.99
C VAL A 16 6.58 15.52 3.46
N MET A 17 6.56 14.42 2.71
CA MET A 17 6.65 14.42 1.24
C MET A 17 5.29 14.62 0.56
N SER A 18 4.16 14.40 1.23
CA SER A 18 2.82 14.52 0.62
C SER A 18 2.45 15.95 0.18
N ASN A 19 3.20 16.96 0.65
CA ASN A 19 3.05 18.36 0.20
C ASN A 19 3.90 18.68 -1.04
N GLN A 20 4.73 17.75 -1.50
CA GLN A 20 5.55 17.91 -2.70
C GLN A 20 4.75 17.48 -3.94
N SER A 21 5.17 17.94 -5.11
CA SER A 21 4.50 17.64 -6.40
C SER A 21 4.71 16.21 -6.90
N ILE A 22 5.24 15.31 -6.07
CA ILE A 22 5.62 13.94 -6.43
C ILE A 22 4.89 12.98 -5.51
N ASP A 23 4.20 12.00 -6.09
CA ASP A 23 3.47 11.00 -5.32
C ASP A 23 4.45 10.02 -4.66
N CYS A 24 4.47 10.06 -3.34
CA CYS A 24 5.32 9.26 -2.49
C CYS A 24 4.57 8.02 -1.98
N VAL A 25 5.07 6.82 -2.30
CA VAL A 25 4.36 5.56 -2.03
C VAL A 25 5.08 4.67 -1.01
N SER A 26 4.30 3.88 -0.28
CA SER A 26 4.79 2.78 0.56
C SER A 26 5.13 1.55 -0.28
N ALA A 27 5.82 0.57 0.32
CA ALA A 27 6.11 -0.70 -0.34
C ALA A 27 4.80 -1.44 -0.63
N LEU A 28 3.83 -1.36 0.29
CA LEU A 28 2.51 -1.95 0.09
C LEU A 28 1.76 -1.29 -1.09
N ALA A 29 1.89 0.03 -1.26
CA ALA A 29 1.34 0.77 -2.39
C ALA A 29 1.99 0.39 -3.74
N SER A 30 3.23 -0.13 -3.76
CA SER A 30 3.84 -0.63 -5.00
C SER A 30 3.04 -1.78 -5.63
N PHE A 31 2.40 -2.64 -4.82
CA PHE A 31 1.52 -3.70 -5.33
C PHE A 31 0.25 -3.15 -5.97
N TYR A 32 -0.25 -2.01 -5.50
CA TYR A 32 -1.39 -1.33 -6.12
C TYR A 32 -0.98 -0.77 -7.49
N LEU A 33 0.21 -0.20 -7.58
CA LEU A 33 0.74 0.30 -8.85
C LEU A 33 1.00 -0.85 -9.82
N ALA A 34 1.61 -1.94 -9.36
CA ALA A 34 1.86 -3.14 -10.17
C ALA A 34 0.55 -3.73 -10.73
N LYS A 35 -0.51 -3.80 -9.91
CA LYS A 35 -1.83 -4.24 -10.36
C LYS A 35 -2.42 -3.27 -11.41
N ASN A 36 -2.52 -1.99 -11.11
CA ASN A 36 -3.32 -1.06 -11.91
C ASN A 36 -2.61 -0.56 -13.17
N TYR A 37 -1.29 -0.43 -13.14
CA TYR A 37 -0.50 0.15 -14.24
C TYR A 37 0.33 -0.88 -14.99
N LEU A 38 0.76 -1.96 -14.33
CA LEU A 38 1.51 -3.05 -14.98
C LEU A 38 0.64 -4.29 -15.25
N HIS A 39 -0.64 -4.25 -14.85
CA HIS A 39 -1.60 -5.35 -15.01
C HIS A 39 -1.09 -6.67 -14.44
N MET A 40 -0.29 -6.60 -13.37
CA MET A 40 0.30 -7.77 -12.72
C MET A 40 -0.79 -8.63 -12.08
N SER A 41 -0.84 -9.92 -12.44
CA SER A 41 -1.82 -10.85 -11.87
C SER A 41 -1.58 -11.09 -10.38
N LYS A 42 -2.63 -11.51 -9.68
CA LYS A 42 -2.56 -11.79 -8.24
C LYS A 42 -1.55 -12.88 -7.94
N GLU A 43 -1.57 -13.96 -8.73
CA GLU A 43 -0.74 -15.14 -8.55
C GLU A 43 0.75 -14.79 -8.72
N TYR A 44 1.08 -13.95 -9.70
CA TYR A 44 2.45 -13.52 -9.93
C TYR A 44 2.93 -12.54 -8.84
N ALA A 45 2.08 -11.58 -8.46
CA ALA A 45 2.39 -10.62 -7.41
C ALA A 45 2.56 -11.26 -6.02
N GLN A 46 1.82 -12.35 -5.73
CA GLN A 46 1.88 -13.06 -4.46
C GLN A 46 3.30 -13.55 -4.14
N VAL A 47 4.06 -13.99 -5.14
CA VAL A 47 5.46 -14.44 -4.96
C VAL A 47 6.34 -13.32 -4.38
N PHE A 48 6.17 -12.10 -4.89
CA PHE A 48 6.90 -10.92 -4.39
C PHE A 48 6.35 -10.45 -3.04
N PHE A 49 5.04 -10.52 -2.86
CA PHE A 49 4.39 -10.16 -1.60
C PHE A 49 4.84 -11.06 -0.45
N ASP A 50 4.88 -12.38 -0.66
CA ASP A 50 5.35 -13.36 0.32
C ASP A 50 6.82 -13.12 0.68
N SER A 51 7.65 -12.85 -0.33
CA SER A 51 9.06 -12.51 -0.14
C SER A 51 9.22 -11.24 0.70
N TRP A 52 8.41 -10.20 0.43
CA TRP A 52 8.41 -8.95 1.19
C TRP A 52 7.89 -9.14 2.62
N MET A 53 6.83 -9.93 2.82
CA MET A 53 6.29 -10.27 4.14
C MET A 53 7.27 -11.12 4.97
N ALA A 54 8.10 -11.95 4.35
CA ALA A 54 9.13 -12.72 5.02
C ALA A 54 10.24 -11.84 5.63
N LEU A 55 10.50 -10.66 5.05
CA LEU A 55 11.42 -9.67 5.63
C LEU A 55 10.86 -9.06 6.93
N HIS A 56 9.54 -9.06 7.09
CA HIS A 56 8.84 -8.55 8.26
C HIS A 56 8.67 -9.65 9.32
N ARG A 57 9.74 -9.89 10.10
CA ARG A 57 9.76 -10.96 11.13
C ARG A 57 8.64 -10.84 12.16
N ASN A 58 8.34 -9.62 12.62
CA ASN A 58 7.39 -9.37 13.72
C ASN A 58 6.14 -8.58 13.31
N GLN A 59 6.15 -7.95 12.13
CA GLN A 59 5.03 -7.14 11.67
C GLN A 59 4.15 -7.97 10.74
N LYS A 60 2.98 -8.37 11.24
CA LYS A 60 1.97 -9.12 10.47
C LYS A 60 0.77 -8.29 10.06
N CYS A 61 0.64 -7.09 10.62
CA CYS A 61 -0.46 -6.19 10.34
C CYS A 61 0.06 -4.81 9.95
N PHE A 62 -0.75 -4.09 9.17
CA PHE A 62 -0.49 -2.73 8.73
C PHE A 62 -1.70 -1.86 9.03
N GLN A 63 -1.50 -0.55 9.04
CA GLN A 63 -2.57 0.41 9.27
C GLN A 63 -3.12 0.91 7.93
N ILE A 64 -4.44 0.92 7.79
CA ILE A 64 -5.15 1.55 6.68
C ILE A 64 -6.26 2.46 7.23
N TYR A 65 -6.71 3.44 6.46
CA TYR A 65 -7.89 4.21 6.82
C TYR A 65 -9.15 3.36 6.66
N SER A 66 -10.06 3.44 7.62
CA SER A 66 -11.41 2.88 7.51
C SER A 66 -12.21 3.57 6.40
N GLU A 67 -13.38 3.03 6.05
CA GLU A 67 -14.29 3.60 5.05
C GLU A 67 -14.66 5.06 5.34
N SER A 68 -14.79 5.42 6.64
CA SER A 68 -15.07 6.79 7.04
C SER A 68 -13.87 7.74 6.83
N GLY A 69 -12.65 7.22 6.71
CA GLY A 69 -11.42 7.99 6.53
C GLY A 69 -10.87 8.66 7.79
N TYR A 70 -11.63 8.64 8.90
CA TYR A 70 -11.23 9.32 10.14
C TYR A 70 -10.42 8.43 11.10
N GLN A 71 -10.47 7.10 10.92
CA GLN A 71 -9.85 6.14 11.82
C GLN A 71 -8.87 5.24 11.08
N LEU A 72 -7.79 4.88 11.75
CA LEU A 72 -6.86 3.86 11.28
C LEU A 72 -7.24 2.51 11.86
N GLU A 73 -7.42 1.52 10.99
CA GLU A 73 -7.63 0.13 11.35
C GLU A 73 -6.36 -0.69 11.10
N ARG A 74 -6.12 -1.68 11.96
CA ARG A 74 -5.00 -2.59 11.85
C ARG A 74 -5.46 -3.87 11.16
N VAL A 75 -4.89 -4.14 9.98
CA VAL A 75 -5.32 -5.23 9.11
C VAL A 75 -4.13 -6.15 8.79
N PRO A 76 -4.31 -7.49 8.79
CA PRO A 76 -3.28 -8.41 8.33
C PRO A 76 -2.76 -8.08 6.93
N GLY A 77 -1.46 -8.28 6.69
CA GLY A 77 -0.86 -7.99 5.39
C GLY A 77 -1.53 -8.74 4.24
N GLN A 78 -1.80 -10.03 4.43
CA GLN A 78 -2.45 -10.85 3.40
C GLN A 78 -3.85 -10.33 3.08
N ASP A 79 -4.65 -9.98 4.09
CA ASP A 79 -5.99 -9.40 3.87
C ASP A 79 -5.91 -8.07 3.08
N ILE A 80 -4.89 -7.23 3.31
CA ILE A 80 -4.69 -6.03 2.51
C ILE A 80 -4.36 -6.37 1.06
N PHE A 81 -3.48 -7.35 0.83
CA PHE A 81 -3.15 -7.82 -0.51
C PHE A 81 -4.38 -8.37 -1.24
N ASP A 82 -5.21 -9.16 -0.56
CA ASP A 82 -6.45 -9.70 -1.13
C ASP A 82 -7.44 -8.57 -1.45
N MET A 83 -7.68 -7.65 -0.51
CA MET A 83 -8.55 -6.48 -0.73
C MET A 83 -8.06 -5.60 -1.88
N LEU A 84 -6.75 -5.42 -2.02
CA LEU A 84 -6.14 -4.70 -3.14
C LEU A 84 -6.52 -5.34 -4.47
N TYR A 85 -6.43 -6.67 -4.59
CA TYR A 85 -6.78 -7.41 -5.80
C TYR A 85 -8.29 -7.47 -6.04
N GLU A 86 -9.10 -7.43 -4.98
CA GLU A 86 -10.57 -7.35 -5.04
C GLU A 86 -11.12 -5.93 -5.30
N ASN A 87 -10.26 -4.93 -5.51
CA ASN A 87 -10.64 -3.52 -5.70
C ASN A 87 -11.35 -2.88 -4.50
N LYS A 88 -11.05 -3.33 -3.27
CA LYS A 88 -11.64 -2.82 -2.02
C LYS A 88 -10.83 -1.71 -1.34
N LEU A 89 -9.75 -1.25 -1.97
CA LEU A 89 -8.87 -0.21 -1.43
C LEU A 89 -8.62 0.91 -2.44
N ASP A 90 -8.56 2.14 -1.93
CA ASP A 90 -8.12 3.33 -2.66
C ASP A 90 -6.78 3.83 -2.10
N LEU A 91 -5.81 4.07 -2.98
CA LEU A 91 -4.54 4.71 -2.61
C LEU A 91 -4.76 6.21 -2.38
N GLN A 92 -4.41 6.67 -1.19
CA GLN A 92 -4.49 8.07 -0.80
C GLN A 92 -3.19 8.82 -1.14
N LYS A 93 -3.27 10.15 -1.21
CA LYS A 93 -2.11 11.00 -1.52
C LYS A 93 -0.96 10.93 -0.50
N ASP A 94 -1.25 10.51 0.73
CA ASP A 94 -0.24 10.28 1.77
C ASP A 94 0.41 8.87 1.67
N GLY A 95 0.08 8.11 0.62
CA GLY A 95 0.60 6.78 0.33
C GLY A 95 0.00 5.68 1.21
N PHE A 96 -1.08 5.97 1.95
CA PHE A 96 -1.86 4.97 2.69
C PHE A 96 -3.03 4.45 1.85
N PHE A 97 -3.54 3.29 2.24
CA PHE A 97 -4.81 2.80 1.73
C PHE A 97 -5.97 3.30 2.56
N LYS A 98 -7.10 3.51 1.90
CA LYS A 98 -8.41 3.67 2.49
C LYS A 98 -9.30 2.53 2.01
N ARG A 99 -10.07 1.93 2.91
CA ARG A 99 -11.13 0.98 2.54
C ARG A 99 -12.22 1.70 1.76
N LYS A 100 -12.70 1.08 0.68
CA LYS A 100 -13.82 1.57 -0.12
C LYS A 100 -15.15 1.21 0.52
#